data_AF-D0BMW3-F1
#
_entry.id   AF-D0BMW3-F1
#
_cell.length_a   1.000
_cell.length_b   1.000
_cell.length_c   1.000
_cell.angle_alpha   90.00
_cell.angle_beta   90.00
_cell.angle_gamma   90.00
#
_symmetry.space_group_name_H-M   'P 1'
#
loop_
_entity.id
_entity.type
_entity.pdbx_description
1 polymer ?
#
loop_
_entity_poly.entity_id
_entity_poly.type
_entity_poly.pdbx_seq_one_letter_code
_entity_poly.pdbx_strand_id
1 'polypeptide(L)'
;MVKDDNKQKLIKATDALLKDRSISSITTKEITKAAGVSVGVFYNYFSSKEDVFKELIKTFFNYSLKQMEVLRKEVTGKNIRSEIKFKEFLINGIDNNWENHFLNSDILLLSRKDEEFKKLMIYFNQKMVSIVVEILIVINPELKENPPLLEAKMIMNLIQYSYPSFSKFESEDEKEQYIEKIVNIIFSISFNR
;
A
#
# COMPACT_ATOMS: atom_id res chain seq x y z
N MET A 1 -28.52 -11.00 1.19
CA MET A 1 -27.20 -11.61 0.94
C MET A 1 -26.65 -11.37 -0.47
N VAL A 2 -27.48 -11.08 -1.50
CA VAL A 2 -26.99 -10.83 -2.89
C VAL A 2 -26.37 -9.44 -3.12
N LYS A 3 -26.77 -8.42 -2.33
CA LYS A 3 -26.27 -7.05 -2.56
C LYS A 3 -24.77 -6.89 -2.33
N ASP A 4 -24.26 -7.45 -1.23
CA ASP A 4 -22.85 -7.31 -0.87
C ASP A 4 -21.93 -8.09 -1.82
N ASP A 5 -22.41 -9.22 -2.34
CA ASP A 5 -21.70 -10.04 -3.34
C ASP A 5 -21.47 -9.28 -4.66
N ASN A 6 -22.47 -8.54 -5.15
CA ASN A 6 -22.33 -7.75 -6.38
C ASN A 6 -21.37 -6.56 -6.21
N LYS A 7 -21.36 -5.91 -5.03
CA LYS A 7 -20.36 -4.86 -4.73
C LYS A 7 -18.94 -5.44 -4.82
N GLN A 8 -18.71 -6.61 -4.20
CA GLN A 8 -17.40 -7.27 -4.22
C GLN A 8 -16.99 -7.74 -5.62
N LYS A 9 -17.93 -8.26 -6.43
CA LYS A 9 -17.67 -8.60 -7.84
C LYS A 9 -17.19 -7.39 -8.64
N LEU A 10 -17.82 -6.23 -8.47
CA LEU A 10 -17.42 -4.99 -9.14
C LEU A 10 -16.02 -4.52 -8.71
N ILE A 11 -15.70 -4.60 -7.42
CA ILE A 11 -14.37 -4.24 -6.90
C ILE A 11 -13.30 -5.19 -7.47
N LYS A 12 -13.53 -6.51 -7.41
CA LYS A 12 -12.59 -7.52 -7.95
C LYS A 12 -12.41 -7.40 -9.47
N ALA A 13 -13.48 -7.12 -10.21
CA ALA A 13 -13.40 -6.88 -11.64
C ALA A 13 -12.59 -5.62 -11.95
N THR A 14 -12.76 -4.57 -11.16
CA THR A 14 -11.97 -3.33 -11.28
C THR A 14 -10.50 -3.61 -11.01
N ASP A 15 -10.18 -4.30 -9.92
CA ASP A 15 -8.82 -4.71 -9.56
C ASP A 15 -8.14 -5.51 -10.68
N ALA A 16 -8.84 -6.53 -11.22
CA ALA A 16 -8.33 -7.33 -12.32
C ALA A 16 -8.08 -6.54 -13.60
N LEU A 17 -8.94 -5.56 -13.91
CA LEU A 17 -8.77 -4.70 -15.09
C LEU A 17 -7.61 -3.71 -14.93
N LEU A 18 -7.23 -3.39 -13.69
CA LEU A 18 -6.26 -2.37 -13.35
C LEU A 18 -4.80 -2.84 -13.41
N LYS A 19 -4.53 -4.15 -13.29
CA LYS A 19 -3.16 -4.72 -13.21
C LYS A 19 -2.13 -4.12 -14.18
N ASP A 20 -2.55 -3.79 -15.42
CA ASP A 20 -1.69 -3.16 -16.43
C ASP A 20 -2.33 -1.91 -17.06
N ARG A 21 -3.33 -1.31 -16.39
CA ARG A 21 -4.12 -0.20 -16.93
C ARG A 21 -4.39 0.87 -15.88
N SER A 22 -4.39 2.12 -16.30
CA SER A 22 -4.88 3.21 -15.46
C SER A 22 -6.42 3.19 -15.39
N ILE A 23 -6.98 3.60 -14.25
CA ILE A 23 -8.43 3.81 -14.06
C ILE A 23 -9.01 4.75 -15.11
N SER A 24 -8.21 5.71 -15.59
CA SER A 24 -8.61 6.64 -16.65
C SER A 24 -8.97 5.92 -17.95
N SER A 25 -8.30 4.80 -18.24
CA SER A 25 -8.48 4.02 -19.47
C SER A 25 -9.60 2.98 -19.42
N ILE A 26 -10.19 2.74 -18.25
CA ILE A 26 -11.24 1.73 -18.03
C ILE A 26 -12.61 2.41 -18.04
N THR A 27 -13.63 1.71 -18.56
CA THR A 27 -15.03 2.18 -18.55
C THR A 27 -15.92 1.38 -17.59
N THR A 28 -17.01 1.98 -17.13
CA THR A 28 -18.05 1.30 -16.34
C THR A 28 -18.61 0.07 -17.05
N LYS A 29 -18.70 0.10 -18.39
CA LYS A 29 -19.15 -1.04 -19.20
C LYS A 29 -18.16 -2.21 -19.16
N GLU A 30 -16.86 -1.94 -19.19
CA GLU A 30 -15.84 -2.99 -19.03
C GLU A 30 -15.88 -3.60 -17.63
N ILE A 31 -15.99 -2.78 -16.59
CA ILE A 31 -16.08 -3.26 -15.20
C ILE A 31 -17.30 -4.19 -15.03
N THR A 32 -18.47 -3.74 -15.50
CA THR A 32 -19.72 -4.51 -15.37
C THR A 32 -19.71 -5.79 -16.18
N LYS A 33 -19.16 -5.75 -17.40
CA LYS A 33 -18.93 -6.94 -18.23
C LYS A 33 -18.01 -7.94 -17.55
N ALA A 34 -16.87 -7.49 -17.02
CA ALA A 34 -15.92 -8.34 -16.31
C ALA A 34 -16.50 -8.92 -15.00
N ALA A 35 -17.34 -8.15 -14.30
CA ALA A 35 -18.04 -8.60 -13.10
C ALA A 35 -19.25 -9.51 -13.37
N GLY A 36 -19.69 -9.65 -14.63
CA GLY A 36 -20.88 -10.42 -14.99
C GLY A 36 -22.19 -9.82 -14.49
N VAL A 37 -22.28 -8.48 -14.38
CA VAL A 37 -23.48 -7.76 -13.91
C VAL A 37 -23.93 -6.70 -14.91
N SER A 38 -25.17 -6.21 -14.78
CA SER A 38 -25.66 -5.13 -15.63
C SER A 38 -25.13 -3.76 -15.21
N VAL A 39 -25.17 -2.78 -16.12
CA VAL A 39 -24.83 -1.39 -15.80
C VAL A 39 -25.75 -0.79 -14.74
N GLY A 40 -27.03 -1.17 -14.72
CA GLY A 40 -27.95 -0.75 -13.66
C GLY A 40 -27.54 -1.27 -12.27
N VAL A 41 -26.95 -2.47 -12.19
CA VAL A 41 -26.42 -3.00 -10.93
C VAL A 41 -25.22 -2.18 -10.44
N PHE A 42 -24.36 -1.70 -11.33
CA PHE A 42 -23.25 -0.83 -10.96
C PHE A 42 -23.73 0.44 -10.25
N TYR A 43 -24.68 1.14 -10.85
CA TYR A 43 -25.20 2.41 -10.33
C TYR A 43 -26.02 2.25 -9.03
N ASN A 44 -26.34 1.03 -8.62
CA ASN A 44 -26.88 0.77 -7.28
C ASN A 44 -25.82 0.87 -6.16
N TYR A 45 -24.52 0.78 -6.49
CA TYR A 45 -23.43 0.82 -5.52
C TYR A 45 -22.48 2.01 -5.72
N PHE A 46 -22.27 2.42 -6.96
CA PHE A 46 -21.24 3.38 -7.33
C PHE A 46 -21.78 4.40 -8.33
N SER A 47 -21.55 5.68 -8.06
CA SER A 47 -21.95 6.76 -8.96
C SER A 47 -20.99 6.91 -10.14
N SER A 48 -19.74 6.47 -9.97
CA SER A 48 -18.67 6.58 -10.96
C SER A 48 -17.66 5.42 -10.85
N LYS A 49 -16.81 5.24 -11.87
CA LYS A 49 -15.69 4.28 -11.82
C LYS A 49 -14.66 4.68 -10.77
N GLU A 50 -14.49 5.98 -10.55
CA GLU A 50 -13.65 6.56 -9.50
C GLU A 50 -14.13 6.14 -8.11
N ASP A 51 -15.45 6.00 -7.88
CA ASP A 51 -15.95 5.55 -6.58
C ASP A 51 -15.58 4.08 -6.29
N VAL A 52 -15.63 3.21 -7.30
CA VAL A 52 -15.18 1.81 -7.16
C VAL A 52 -13.69 1.78 -6.89
N PHE A 53 -12.93 2.61 -7.59
CA PHE A 53 -11.50 2.76 -7.39
C PHE A 53 -11.17 3.23 -5.96
N LYS A 54 -11.86 4.24 -5.44
CA LYS A 54 -11.68 4.70 -4.05
C LYS A 54 -11.95 3.57 -3.04
N GLU A 55 -12.98 2.76 -3.25
CA GLU A 55 -13.26 1.60 -2.37
C GLU A 55 -12.18 0.51 -2.48
N LEU A 56 -11.65 0.27 -3.68
CA LEU A 56 -10.51 -0.63 -3.87
C LEU A 56 -9.28 -0.14 -3.10
N ILE A 57 -8.92 1.14 -3.27
CA ILE A 57 -7.79 1.76 -2.55
C ILE A 57 -7.99 1.69 -1.03
N LYS A 58 -9.20 2.00 -0.51
CA LYS A 58 -9.50 1.84 0.91
C LYS A 58 -9.25 0.41 1.38
N THR A 59 -9.67 -0.59 0.60
CA THR A 59 -9.48 -2.00 0.92
C THR A 59 -7.99 -2.35 1.02
N PHE A 60 -7.19 -1.91 0.03
CA PHE A 60 -5.74 -2.09 0.03
C PHE A 60 -5.06 -1.44 1.25
N PHE A 61 -5.32 -0.16 1.50
CA PHE A 61 -4.68 0.55 2.61
C PHE A 61 -5.12 0.04 3.99
N ASN A 62 -6.37 -0.42 4.14
CA ASN A 62 -6.83 -1.08 5.36
C ASN A 62 -6.11 -2.42 5.59
N TYR A 63 -5.90 -3.21 4.53
CA TYR A 63 -5.10 -4.42 4.62
C TYR A 63 -3.66 -4.11 5.05
N SER A 64 -3.01 -3.14 4.39
CA SER A 64 -1.65 -2.72 4.73
C SER A 64 -1.53 -2.25 6.18
N LEU A 65 -2.47 -1.43 6.67
CA LEU A 65 -2.52 -1.03 8.09
C LEU A 65 -2.61 -2.24 9.01
N LYS A 66 -3.49 -3.21 8.70
CA LYS A 66 -3.62 -4.42 9.51
C LYS A 66 -2.32 -5.22 9.56
N GLN A 67 -1.62 -5.35 8.44
CA GLN A 67 -0.33 -6.05 8.40
C GLN A 67 0.74 -5.31 9.23
N MET A 68 0.77 -3.99 9.18
CA MET A 68 1.66 -3.18 10.01
C MET A 68 1.36 -3.33 11.51
N GLU A 69 0.08 -3.35 11.89
CA GLU A 69 -0.36 -3.59 13.27
C GLU A 69 0.03 -4.99 13.77
N VAL A 70 -0.02 -6.00 12.89
CA VAL A 70 0.48 -7.35 13.20
C VAL A 70 1.97 -7.28 13.47
N LEU A 71 2.76 -6.73 12.54
CA LEU A 71 4.21 -6.60 12.72
C LEU A 71 4.56 -5.87 14.02
N ARG A 72 3.89 -4.76 14.32
CA ARG A 72 4.09 -3.97 15.55
C ARG A 72 3.88 -4.78 16.83
N LYS A 73 2.98 -5.77 16.84
CA LYS A 73 2.78 -6.67 17.98
C LYS A 73 3.83 -7.76 18.06
N GLU A 74 4.42 -8.13 16.93
CA GLU A 74 5.40 -9.19 16.84
C GLU A 74 6.84 -8.75 17.08
N VAL A 75 7.16 -7.50 16.76
CA VAL A 75 8.43 -6.86 17.13
C VAL A 75 8.42 -6.59 18.63
N THR A 76 9.46 -7.06 19.32
CA THR A 76 9.53 -7.06 20.79
C THR A 76 10.85 -6.48 21.33
N GLY A 77 11.58 -5.76 20.47
CA GLY A 77 12.88 -5.18 20.81
C GLY A 77 13.96 -5.55 19.79
N LYS A 78 15.18 -5.08 20.04
CA LYS A 78 16.38 -5.40 19.26
C LYS A 78 16.84 -6.83 19.52
N ASN A 79 16.30 -7.78 18.75
CA ASN A 79 16.64 -9.20 18.81
C ASN A 79 16.41 -9.87 17.45
N ILE A 80 17.06 -11.01 17.25
CA ILE A 80 17.05 -11.74 15.97
C ILE A 80 15.63 -12.12 15.49
N ARG A 81 14.68 -12.38 16.40
CA ARG A 81 13.30 -12.72 16.03
C ARG A 81 12.57 -11.50 15.47
N SER A 82 12.73 -10.32 16.08
CA SER A 82 12.20 -9.07 15.54
C SER A 82 12.83 -8.73 14.19
N GLU A 83 14.13 -8.93 14.04
CA GLU A 83 14.85 -8.64 12.79
C GLU A 83 14.32 -9.47 11.61
N ILE A 84 14.16 -10.78 11.81
CA ILE A 84 13.62 -11.69 10.78
C ILE A 84 12.22 -11.25 10.37
N LYS A 85 11.30 -11.07 11.33
CA LYS A 85 9.92 -10.67 11.05
C LYS A 85 9.82 -9.32 10.35
N PHE A 86 10.67 -8.38 10.74
CA PHE A 86 10.72 -7.06 10.11
C PHE A 86 11.18 -7.15 8.65
N LYS A 87 12.23 -7.93 8.36
CA LYS A 87 12.70 -8.15 6.99
C LYS A 87 11.66 -8.87 6.13
N GLU A 88 11.03 -9.93 6.65
CA GLU A 88 9.95 -10.65 5.97
C GLU A 88 8.78 -9.70 5.65
N PHE A 89 8.38 -8.84 6.59
CA PHE A 89 7.35 -7.84 6.35
C PHE A 89 7.75 -6.86 5.24
N LEU A 90 8.99 -6.37 5.23
CA LEU A 90 9.47 -5.43 4.21
C LEU A 90 9.48 -6.05 2.81
N ILE A 91 10.02 -7.26 2.66
CA ILE A 91 10.09 -7.96 1.37
C ILE A 91 8.67 -8.19 0.84
N ASN A 92 7.80 -8.81 1.63
CA ASN A 92 6.40 -9.04 1.25
C ASN A 92 5.66 -7.73 0.93
N GLY A 93 5.91 -6.67 1.70
CA GLY A 93 5.28 -5.36 1.49
C GLY A 93 5.74 -4.69 0.19
N ILE A 94 7.04 -4.78 -0.13
CA ILE A 94 7.62 -4.25 -1.36
C ILE A 94 7.06 -5.00 -2.57
N ASP A 95 7.06 -6.34 -2.55
CA ASP A 95 6.53 -7.16 -3.64
C ASP A 95 5.06 -6.82 -3.95
N ASN A 96 4.22 -6.80 -2.91
CA ASN A 96 2.81 -6.43 -3.06
C ASN A 96 2.62 -5.00 -3.59
N ASN A 97 3.45 -4.04 -3.15
CA ASN A 97 3.39 -2.67 -3.66
C ASN A 97 3.83 -2.61 -5.14
N TRP A 98 4.85 -3.37 -5.51
CA TRP A 98 5.36 -3.39 -6.87
C TRP A 98 4.39 -4.04 -7.86
N GLU A 99 3.69 -5.11 -7.48
CA GLU A 99 2.59 -5.65 -8.28
C GLU A 99 1.48 -4.61 -8.55
N ASN A 100 1.35 -3.63 -7.66
CA ASN A 100 0.32 -2.60 -7.70
C ASN A 100 0.88 -1.20 -7.99
N HIS A 101 2.12 -1.07 -8.47
CA HIS A 101 2.83 0.21 -8.57
C HIS A 101 2.12 1.22 -9.46
N PHE A 102 1.37 0.74 -10.48
CA PHE A 102 0.60 1.56 -11.39
C PHE A 102 -0.46 2.41 -10.65
N LEU A 103 -1.00 1.92 -9.52
CA LEU A 103 -1.99 2.63 -8.70
C LEU A 103 -1.44 3.94 -8.15
N ASN A 104 -0.13 4.04 -7.90
CA ASN A 104 0.47 5.25 -7.30
C ASN A 104 0.22 6.49 -8.16
N SER A 105 0.26 6.34 -9.49
CA SER A 105 0.00 7.43 -10.42
C SER A 105 -1.47 7.87 -10.36
N ASP A 106 -2.41 6.92 -10.34
CA ASP A 106 -3.84 7.18 -10.32
C ASP A 106 -4.33 7.72 -8.95
N ILE A 107 -3.79 7.22 -7.84
CA ILE A 107 -4.06 7.73 -6.49
C ILE A 107 -3.66 9.20 -6.40
N LEU A 108 -2.47 9.55 -6.90
CA LEU A 108 -1.98 10.93 -6.90
C LEU A 108 -2.88 11.84 -7.75
N LEU A 109 -3.22 11.40 -8.96
CA LEU A 109 -4.08 12.16 -9.86
C LEU A 109 -5.48 12.38 -9.27
N LEU A 110 -6.08 11.36 -8.65
CA LEU A 110 -7.38 11.48 -8.02
C LEU A 110 -7.34 12.39 -6.79
N SER A 111 -6.28 12.30 -5.98
CA SER A 111 -6.09 13.16 -4.80
C SER A 111 -5.93 14.64 -5.15
N ARG A 112 -5.53 14.98 -6.39
CA ARG A 112 -5.47 16.37 -6.87
C ARG A 112 -6.85 16.94 -7.23
N LYS A 113 -7.83 16.08 -7.50
CA LYS A 113 -9.17 16.46 -7.97
C LYS A 113 -10.24 16.32 -6.89
N ASP A 114 -9.99 15.49 -5.87
CA ASP A 114 -10.93 15.16 -4.81
C ASP A 114 -10.29 15.38 -3.44
N GLU A 115 -10.69 16.46 -2.77
CA GLU A 115 -10.14 16.85 -1.46
C GLU A 115 -10.53 15.89 -0.33
N GLU A 116 -11.69 15.23 -0.41
CA GLU A 116 -12.07 14.23 0.59
C GLU A 116 -11.21 12.98 0.46
N PHE A 117 -10.98 12.53 -0.77
CA PHE A 117 -10.07 11.41 -1.04
C PHE A 117 -8.63 11.74 -0.64
N LYS A 118 -8.14 12.95 -0.91
CA LYS A 118 -6.83 13.41 -0.46
C LYS A 118 -6.69 13.38 1.06
N LYS A 119 -7.68 13.90 1.80
CA LYS A 119 -7.70 13.83 3.27
C LYS A 119 -7.66 12.39 3.77
N LEU A 120 -8.38 11.49 3.11
CA LEU A 120 -8.34 10.06 3.42
C LEU A 120 -6.96 9.45 3.19
N MET A 121 -6.27 9.79 2.09
CA MET A 121 -4.92 9.29 1.82
C MET A 121 -3.90 9.83 2.84
N ILE A 122 -4.02 11.11 3.22
CA ILE A 122 -3.22 11.71 4.29
C ILE A 122 -3.46 10.98 5.61
N TYR A 123 -4.72 10.68 5.95
CA TYR A 123 -5.08 9.94 7.15
C TYR A 123 -4.42 8.55 7.20
N PHE A 124 -4.48 7.79 6.10
CA PHE A 124 -3.82 6.48 6.01
C PHE A 124 -2.30 6.60 6.20
N ASN A 125 -1.67 7.55 5.51
CA ASN A 125 -0.23 7.78 5.62
C ASN A 125 0.18 8.12 7.06
N GLN A 126 -0.56 9.02 7.72
CA GLN A 126 -0.32 9.39 9.13
C GLN A 126 -0.42 8.18 10.06
N LYS A 127 -1.43 7.32 9.87
CA LYS A 127 -1.57 6.08 10.66
C LYS A 127 -0.40 5.13 10.45
N MET A 128 0.02 4.90 9.22
CA MET A 128 1.17 4.06 8.91
C MET A 128 2.46 4.59 9.52
N VAL A 129 2.72 5.90 9.37
CA VAL A 129 3.89 6.55 9.98
C VAL A 129 3.88 6.39 11.50
N SER A 130 2.71 6.54 12.15
CA SER A 130 2.58 6.34 13.60
C SER A 130 2.97 4.92 14.02
N ILE A 131 2.55 3.90 13.27
CA ILE A 131 2.90 2.51 13.57
C ILE A 131 4.42 2.28 13.40
N VAL A 132 5.04 2.87 12.38
CA VAL A 132 6.51 2.79 12.21
C VAL A 132 7.23 3.46 13.38
N VAL A 133 6.77 4.62 13.85
CA VAL A 133 7.32 5.27 15.05
C VAL A 133 7.25 4.33 16.26
N GLU A 134 6.11 3.68 16.48
CA GLU A 134 5.95 2.72 17.57
C GLU A 134 6.92 1.54 17.45
N ILE A 135 7.07 0.96 16.25
CA ILE A 135 8.02 -0.13 15.99
C ILE A 135 9.44 0.32 16.31
N LEU A 136 9.85 1.50 15.85
CA LEU A 136 11.19 2.03 16.09
C LEU A 136 11.47 2.26 17.58
N ILE A 137 10.49 2.75 18.34
CA ILE A 137 10.61 2.91 19.81
C ILE A 137 10.66 1.55 20.50
N VAL A 138 9.91 0.54 20.03
CA VAL A 138 10.00 -0.81 20.60
C VAL A 138 11.39 -1.41 20.36
N ILE A 139 11.97 -1.22 19.18
CA ILE A 139 13.32 -1.69 18.86
C ILE A 139 14.38 -0.94 19.70
N ASN A 140 14.22 0.39 19.83
CA ASN A 140 15.17 1.29 20.49
C ASN A 140 14.43 2.13 21.55
N PRO A 141 14.22 1.60 22.78
CA PRO A 141 13.41 2.25 23.82
C PRO A 141 13.86 3.66 24.21
N GLU A 142 15.14 3.98 24.06
CA GLU A 142 15.74 5.29 24.29
C GLU A 142 15.15 6.39 23.40
N LEU A 143 14.55 6.04 22.25
CA LEU A 143 13.90 7.00 21.34
C LEU A 143 12.54 7.50 21.87
N LYS A 144 12.06 7.01 23.01
CA LYS A 144 10.77 7.43 23.58
C LYS A 144 10.73 8.92 23.93
N GLU A 145 11.85 9.49 24.37
CA GLU A 145 11.93 10.92 24.73
C GLU A 145 11.96 11.83 23.50
N ASN A 146 12.51 11.35 22.39
CA ASN A 146 12.55 12.05 21.11
C ASN A 146 12.11 11.11 19.97
N PRO A 147 10.79 10.97 19.73
CA PRO A 147 10.26 10.02 18.78
C PRO A 147 10.83 10.21 17.35
N PRO A 148 11.22 9.11 16.66
CA PRO A 148 11.94 9.15 15.38
C PRO A 148 11.00 9.41 14.19
N LEU A 149 10.30 10.55 14.21
CA LEU A 149 9.25 10.86 13.23
C LEU A 149 9.81 11.06 11.81
N LEU A 150 10.98 11.67 11.68
CA LEU A 150 11.59 11.91 10.36
C LEU A 150 11.99 10.58 9.73
N GLU A 151 12.54 9.68 10.53
CA GLU A 151 13.02 8.38 10.06
C GLU A 151 11.85 7.46 9.73
N ALA A 152 10.78 7.50 10.52
CA ALA A 152 9.53 6.83 10.16
C ALA A 152 8.96 7.36 8.82
N LYS A 153 8.97 8.68 8.59
CA LYS A 153 8.56 9.25 7.29
C LYS A 153 9.49 8.82 6.15
N MET A 154 10.79 8.76 6.37
CA MET A 154 11.76 8.29 5.36
C MET A 154 11.52 6.83 5.01
N ILE A 155 11.36 5.96 6.02
CA ILE A 155 11.03 4.54 5.82
C ILE A 155 9.73 4.40 5.01
N MET A 156 8.68 5.14 5.38
CA MET A 156 7.41 5.08 4.63
C MET A 156 7.56 5.53 3.17
N ASN A 157 8.37 6.57 2.90
CA ASN A 157 8.64 6.99 1.52
C ASN A 157 9.45 5.95 0.75
N LEU A 158 10.47 5.34 1.37
CA LEU A 158 11.27 4.28 0.75
C LEU A 158 10.39 3.08 0.37
N ILE A 159 9.43 2.70 1.21
CA ILE A 159 8.48 1.61 0.90
C ILE A 159 7.54 2.01 -0.23
N GLN A 160 6.87 3.17 -0.11
CA GLN A 160 5.84 3.63 -1.05
C GLN A 160 6.37 3.86 -2.46
N TYR A 161 7.58 4.41 -2.56
CA TYR A 161 8.23 4.78 -3.83
C TYR A 161 9.41 3.88 -4.17
N SER A 162 9.42 2.64 -3.65
CA SER A 162 10.48 1.66 -3.93
C SER A 162 10.52 1.22 -5.39
N TYR A 163 9.40 1.25 -6.12
CA TYR A 163 9.38 0.81 -7.52
C TYR A 163 10.02 1.85 -8.46
N PRO A 164 11.05 1.49 -9.23
CA PRO A 164 11.72 2.44 -10.11
C PRO A 164 10.91 2.71 -11.38
N SER A 165 10.08 3.75 -11.36
CA SER A 165 9.12 4.04 -12.44
C SER A 165 9.74 4.52 -13.76
N PHE A 166 11.01 4.95 -13.74
CA PHE A 166 11.70 5.54 -14.91
C PHE A 166 12.92 4.73 -15.36
N SER A 167 13.08 3.51 -14.86
CA SER A 167 14.10 2.56 -15.31
C SER A 167 13.52 1.15 -15.34
N LYS A 168 14.24 0.22 -15.96
CA LYS A 168 13.89 -1.20 -15.98
C LYS A 168 15.03 -2.00 -15.37
N PHE A 169 14.71 -3.17 -14.86
CA PHE A 169 15.71 -4.17 -14.51
C PHE A 169 16.04 -4.99 -15.75
N GLU A 170 17.32 -5.20 -16.01
CA GLU A 170 17.84 -6.02 -17.11
C GLU A 170 17.76 -7.52 -16.78
N SER A 171 17.60 -7.88 -15.50
CA SER A 171 17.43 -9.27 -15.04
C SER A 171 16.68 -9.37 -13.70
N GLU A 172 16.15 -10.55 -13.37
CA GLU A 172 15.59 -10.83 -12.04
C GLU A 172 16.65 -10.75 -10.93
N ASP A 173 17.92 -11.04 -11.23
CA ASP A 173 19.02 -10.91 -10.26
C ASP A 173 19.28 -9.44 -9.88
N GLU A 174 19.28 -8.53 -10.88
CA GLU A 174 19.40 -7.09 -10.62
C GLU A 174 18.24 -6.57 -9.77
N LYS A 175 17.03 -7.05 -10.07
CA LYS A 175 15.82 -6.71 -9.32
C LYS A 175 15.93 -7.15 -7.86
N GLU A 176 16.37 -8.38 -7.61
CA GLU A 176 16.56 -8.92 -6.26
C GLU A 176 17.61 -8.12 -5.49
N GLN A 177 18.76 -7.82 -6.11
CA GLN A 177 19.80 -6.99 -5.51
C GLN A 177 19.29 -5.58 -5.15
N TYR A 178 18.40 -5.02 -5.97
CA TYR A 178 17.79 -3.72 -5.70
C TYR A 178 16.85 -3.78 -4.49
N ILE A 179 15.98 -4.80 -4.40
CA ILE A 179 15.11 -5.03 -3.24
C ILE A 179 15.95 -5.21 -1.98
N GLU A 180 16.99 -6.04 -2.04
CA GLU A 180 17.91 -6.28 -0.93
C GLU A 180 18.53 -4.97 -0.43
N LYS A 181 19.00 -4.10 -1.33
CA LYS A 181 19.55 -2.79 -0.97
C LYS A 181 18.53 -1.91 -0.25
N ILE A 182 17.28 -1.84 -0.72
CA ILE A 182 16.22 -1.07 -0.05
C ILE A 182 15.95 -1.62 1.36
N VAL A 183 15.78 -2.94 1.47
CA VAL A 183 15.52 -3.60 2.76
C VAL A 183 16.68 -3.33 3.73
N ASN A 184 17.93 -3.43 3.28
CA ASN A 184 19.10 -3.18 4.10
C ASN A 184 19.21 -1.70 4.55
N ILE A 185 18.82 -0.74 3.70
CA ILE A 185 18.76 0.68 4.08
C ILE A 185 17.71 0.89 5.19
N ILE A 186 16.48 0.39 4.98
CA ILE A 186 15.40 0.52 5.97
C ILE A 186 15.77 -0.16 7.28
N PHE A 187 16.35 -1.36 7.20
CA PHE A 187 16.82 -2.12 8.35
C PHE A 187 17.90 -1.34 9.12
N SER A 188 18.85 -0.72 8.42
CA SER A 188 19.91 0.07 9.06
C SER A 188 19.38 1.29 9.80
N ILE A 189 18.40 2.00 9.23
CA ILE A 189 17.71 3.12 9.90
C ILE A 189 17.01 2.66 11.19
N SER A 190 16.55 1.40 11.20
CA SER A 190 15.70 0.84 12.25
C SER A 190 16.47 0.16 13.38
N PHE A 191 17.49 -0.64 13.07
CA PHE A 191 18.20 -1.50 14.04
C PHE A 191 19.66 -1.09 14.28
N ASN A 192 20.32 -0.41 13.32
CA ASN A 192 21.76 -0.13 13.39
C ASN A 192 22.06 1.28 13.89
N ARG A 193 21.24 1.77 14.83
CA ARG A 193 21.56 2.94 15.64
C ARG A 193 22.50 2.56 16.78
#